data_AF-A0A9E2S4J7-F1
#
_entry.id   AF-A0A9E2S4J7-F1
#
_cell.length_a   1.000
_cell.length_b   1.000
_cell.length_c   1.000
_cell.angle_alpha   90.00
_cell.angle_beta   90.00
_cell.angle_gamma   90.00
#
_symmetry.space_group_name_H-M   'P 1'
#
loop_
_entity.id
_entity.type
_entity.pdbx_description
1 polymer ?
#
loop_
_entity_poly.entity_id
_entity_poly.type
_entity_poly.pdbx_seq_one_letter_code
_entity_poly.pdbx_strand_id
1 'polypeptide(L)'
;MATYADLTLDTYYLIKDSQEDEIELVCAIFETEKCVLLRSFTPEPEDFWKKKSDVIAEVIEEVDDEKISEFENIYDDDLEAEFDDDIYSEE
;
A
#
# COMPACT_ATOMS: atom_id res chain seq x y z
N MET A 1 1.60 -12.11 -18.94
CA MET A 1 1.44 -12.42 -17.50
C MET A 1 2.44 -11.55 -16.79
N ALA A 2 1.97 -10.64 -15.96
CA ALA A 2 2.83 -9.80 -15.15
C ALA A 2 3.38 -10.64 -13.99
N THR A 3 4.57 -10.29 -13.54
CA THR A 3 5.22 -10.92 -12.39
C THR A 3 5.67 -9.86 -11.41
N TYR A 4 6.01 -10.27 -10.21
CA TYR A 4 6.57 -9.38 -9.21
C TYR A 4 7.94 -8.80 -9.58
N ALA A 5 8.60 -9.30 -10.63
CA ALA A 5 9.79 -8.68 -11.21
C ALA A 5 9.49 -7.42 -12.04
N ASP A 6 8.24 -7.22 -12.47
CA ASP A 6 7.83 -6.09 -13.31
C ASP A 6 7.48 -4.84 -12.48
N LEU A 7 7.39 -4.97 -11.14
CA LEU A 7 7.12 -3.85 -10.24
C LEU A 7 8.36 -3.00 -10.02
N THR A 8 8.18 -1.68 -10.02
CA THR A 8 9.26 -0.73 -9.71
C THR A 8 9.33 -0.49 -8.20
N LEU A 9 10.54 -0.39 -7.66
CA LEU A 9 10.73 0.00 -6.26
C LEU A 9 10.17 1.38 -5.98
N ASP A 10 9.71 1.60 -4.74
CA ASP A 10 9.17 2.87 -4.28
C ASP A 10 7.96 3.35 -5.11
N THR A 11 7.26 2.41 -5.75
CA THR A 11 6.10 2.67 -6.59
C THR A 11 4.91 1.89 -6.06
N TYR A 12 3.74 2.55 -6.07
CA TYR A 12 2.50 2.01 -5.54
C TYR A 12 1.65 1.43 -6.67
N TYR A 13 1.04 0.28 -6.40
CA TYR A 13 0.23 -0.45 -7.37
C TYR A 13 -1.05 -0.97 -6.72
N LEU A 14 -2.15 -0.87 -7.45
CA LEU A 14 -3.35 -1.65 -7.18
C LEU A 14 -3.25 -2.97 -7.94
N ILE A 15 -3.20 -4.08 -7.22
CA ILE A 15 -3.04 -5.41 -7.80
C ILE A 15 -4.10 -6.38 -7.31
N LYS A 16 -4.25 -7.46 -8.07
CA LYS A 16 -4.96 -8.67 -7.69
C LYS A 16 -3.96 -9.83 -7.72
N ASP A 17 -3.65 -10.40 -6.57
CA ASP A 17 -2.68 -11.51 -6.47
C ASP A 17 -3.23 -12.78 -7.15
N SER A 18 -4.47 -13.15 -6.82
CA SER A 18 -5.21 -14.25 -7.46
C SER A 18 -6.57 -13.82 -8.00
N GLN A 19 -7.19 -14.64 -8.85
CA GLN A 19 -8.51 -14.35 -9.42
C GLN A 19 -9.64 -14.24 -8.37
N GLU A 20 -9.45 -14.86 -7.20
CA GLU A 20 -10.41 -14.89 -6.10
C GLU A 20 -10.13 -13.83 -5.01
N ASP A 21 -8.94 -13.23 -5.01
CA ASP A 21 -8.55 -12.22 -4.01
C ASP A 21 -9.25 -10.88 -4.26
N GLU A 22 -9.26 -10.02 -3.24
CA GLU A 22 -9.68 -8.62 -3.39
C GLU A 22 -8.56 -7.78 -4.02
N ILE A 23 -8.89 -6.53 -4.36
CA ILE A 23 -7.90 -5.58 -4.86
C ILE A 23 -7.12 -5.06 -3.65
N GLU A 24 -5.79 -5.09 -3.75
CA GLU A 24 -4.90 -4.64 -2.68
C GLU A 24 -3.98 -3.52 -3.18
N LEU A 25 -3.79 -2.50 -2.36
CA LEU A 25 -2.77 -1.48 -2.56
C LEU A 25 -1.45 -1.96 -2.00
N VAL A 26 -0.44 -2.08 -2.86
CA VAL A 26 0.90 -2.54 -2.47
C VAL A 26 1.99 -1.56 -2.92
N CYS A 27 3.08 -1.49 -2.17
CA CYS A 27 4.31 -0.80 -2.57
C CYS A 27 5.50 -1.76 -2.52
N ALA A 28 6.33 -1.77 -3.57
CA ALA A 28 7.58 -2.53 -3.58
C ALA A 28 8.68 -1.75 -2.85
N ILE A 29 8.97 -2.14 -1.62
CA ILE A 29 9.87 -1.39 -0.74
C ILE A 29 11.30 -1.90 -0.72
N PHE A 30 11.51 -3.15 -1.14
CA PHE A 30 12.86 -3.74 -1.21
C PHE A 30 12.90 -4.92 -2.18
N GLU A 31 14.05 -5.17 -2.79
CA GLU A 31 14.25 -6.36 -3.61
C GLU A 31 15.60 -7.04 -3.37
N THR A 32 15.63 -8.34 -3.62
CA THR A 32 16.83 -9.16 -3.67
C THR A 32 16.99 -9.74 -5.07
N GLU A 33 17.98 -10.61 -5.27
CA GLU A 33 18.17 -11.32 -6.54
C GLU A 33 16.91 -12.10 -6.97
N LYS A 34 16.11 -12.63 -6.02
CA LYS A 34 15.01 -13.56 -6.33
C LYS A 34 13.66 -13.20 -5.73
N CYS A 35 13.62 -12.29 -4.78
CA CYS A 35 12.39 -11.94 -4.06
C CYS A 35 12.23 -10.42 -4.03
N VAL A 36 10.97 -9.98 -3.95
CA VAL A 36 10.58 -8.60 -3.66
C VAL A 36 9.83 -8.59 -2.32
N LEU A 37 10.11 -7.58 -1.51
CA LEU A 37 9.36 -7.25 -0.31
C LEU A 37 8.34 -6.19 -0.69
N LEU A 38 7.08 -6.47 -0.40
CA LEU A 38 5.95 -5.59 -0.63
C LEU A 38 5.37 -5.19 0.72
N ARG A 39 4.81 -3.98 0.77
CA ARG A 39 3.96 -3.53 1.86
C ARG A 39 2.53 -3.42 1.35
N SER A 40 1.60 -4.17 1.94
CA SER A 40 0.16 -3.94 1.81
C SER A 40 -0.24 -2.78 2.71
N PHE A 41 -1.29 -2.05 2.35
CA PHE A 41 -1.89 -0.99 3.16
C PHE A 41 -3.35 -1.28 3.54
N THR A 42 -3.89 -2.44 3.12
CA THR A 42 -5.29 -2.81 3.33
C THR A 42 -5.41 -4.27 3.77
N PRO A 43 -6.16 -4.59 4.85
CA PRO A 43 -6.85 -3.66 5.77
C PRO A 43 -5.91 -2.93 6.74
N GLU A 44 -4.69 -3.43 6.94
CA GLU A 44 -3.68 -2.87 7.83
C GLU A 44 -2.31 -2.91 7.13
N PRO A 45 -1.36 -2.04 7.50
CA PRO A 45 -0.02 -2.08 6.91
C PRO A 45 0.72 -3.37 7.26
N GLU A 46 1.00 -4.22 6.28
CA GLU A 46 1.73 -5.48 6.47
C GLU A 46 2.82 -5.68 5.41
N ASP A 47 4.01 -6.10 5.86
CA ASP A 47 5.14 -6.42 4.98
C ASP A 47 5.17 -7.92 4.66
N PHE A 48 5.19 -8.26 3.36
CA PHE A 48 5.22 -9.65 2.90
C PHE A 48 6.14 -9.88 1.70
N TRP A 49 6.67 -11.10 1.60
CA TRP A 49 7.60 -11.49 0.53
C TRP A 49 6.90 -12.22 -0.60
N LYS A 50 7.26 -11.88 -1.83
CA LYS A 50 6.91 -12.62 -3.04
C LYS A 50 8.16 -12.97 -3.84
N LYS A 51 8.16 -14.09 -4.56
CA LYS A 51 9.25 -14.36 -5.50
C LYS A 51 9.05 -13.49 -6.72
N LYS A 52 10.15 -12.98 -7.29
CA LYS A 52 10.13 -12.24 -8.55
C LYS A 52 9.50 -13.03 -9.70
N SER A 53 9.60 -14.36 -9.66
CA SER A 53 9.00 -15.27 -10.64
C SER A 53 7.52 -15.57 -10.40
N ASP A 54 6.95 -15.17 -9.26
CA ASP A 54 5.53 -15.39 -9.00
C ASP A 54 4.70 -14.48 -9.91
N VAL A 55 3.61 -15.03 -10.44
CA VAL A 55 2.72 -14.36 -11.39
C VAL A 55 1.72 -13.54 -10.61
N ILE A 56 1.54 -12.28 -11.02
CA ILE A 56 0.45 -11.42 -10.54
C ILE A 56 -0.75 -11.68 -11.44
N ALA A 57 -1.91 -12.00 -10.87
CA ALA A 57 -3.10 -12.28 -11.67
C ALA A 57 -3.52 -11.07 -12.51
N GLU A 58 -3.53 -9.88 -11.90
CA GLU A 58 -3.82 -8.62 -12.58
C GLU A 58 -3.11 -7.45 -11.90
N VAL A 59 -2.43 -6.61 -12.69
CA VAL A 59 -1.98 -5.28 -12.25
C VAL A 59 -2.98 -4.30 -12.82
N ILE A 60 -3.72 -3.62 -11.96
CA ILE A 60 -4.86 -2.79 -12.33
C ILE A 60 -4.38 -1.39 -12.70
N GLU A 61 -3.60 -0.78 -11.82
CA GLU A 61 -3.15 0.60 -11.95
C GLU A 61 -1.85 0.83 -11.16
N GLU A 62 -0.99 1.69 -11.70
CA GLU A 62 0.10 2.33 -10.96
C GLU A 62 -0.45 3.62 -10.35
N VAL A 63 -0.30 3.78 -9.04
CA VAL A 63 -0.88 4.89 -8.29
C VAL A 63 0.19 5.96 -8.10
N ASP A 64 -0.10 7.18 -8.55
CA ASP A 64 0.80 8.32 -8.42
C ASP A 64 0.81 8.91 -6.99
N ASP A 65 1.86 9.68 -6.69
CA ASP A 65 2.07 10.28 -5.38
C ASP A 65 0.91 11.19 -4.91
N GLU A 66 0.21 11.85 -5.85
CA GLU A 66 -0.94 12.71 -5.53
C GLU A 66 -2.09 11.86 -4.98
N LYS A 67 -2.39 10.73 -5.63
CA LYS A 67 -3.40 9.78 -5.18
C LYS A 67 -3.03 9.06 -3.89
N ILE A 68 -1.76 8.74 -3.68
CA ILE A 68 -1.28 8.17 -2.41
C ILE A 68 -1.45 9.17 -1.28
N SER A 69 -1.13 10.45 -1.52
CA SER A 69 -1.36 11.50 -0.52
C SER A 69 -2.85 11.63 -0.17
N GLU A 70 -3.75 11.57 -1.16
CA GLU A 70 -5.19 11.55 -0.90
C GLU A 70 -5.60 10.32 -0.09
N PHE A 71 -5.06 9.13 -0.40
CA PHE A 71 -5.33 7.90 0.33
C PHE A 71 -4.88 7.99 1.79
N GLU A 72 -3.68 8.49 2.06
CA GLU A 72 -3.16 8.66 3.43
C GLU A 72 -4.05 9.62 4.24
N ASN A 73 -4.49 10.73 3.65
CA ASN A 73 -5.39 11.68 4.32
C ASN A 73 -6.72 11.05 4.74
N ILE A 74 -7.25 10.05 4.01
CA ILE A 74 -8.49 9.36 4.42
C ILE A 74 -8.33 8.71 5.80
N TYR A 75 -7.15 8.20 6.11
CA TYR A 75 -6.85 7.53 7.38
C TYR A 75 -6.26 8.49 8.44
N ASP A 76 -5.67 9.62 8.02
CA ASP A 76 -5.17 10.66 8.92
C ASP A 76 -6.30 11.58 9.46
N ASP A 77 -7.34 11.87 8.65
CA ASP A 77 -8.51 12.67 9.08
C ASP A 77 -9.30 12.00 10.23
N ASP A 78 -9.21 10.67 10.38
CA ASP A 78 -9.81 9.95 11.52
C ASP A 78 -9.04 10.20 12.85
N LEU A 79 -7.80 10.74 12.81
CA LEU A 79 -6.96 11.04 13.99
C LEU A 79 -7.02 12.51 14.43
N GLU A 80 -7.36 13.47 13.56
CA GLU A 80 -7.43 14.90 13.94
C GLU A 80 -8.69 15.27 14.75
N ALA A 81 -9.72 14.42 14.78
CA ALA A 81 -10.96 14.70 15.52
C ALA A 81 -10.85 14.55 17.06
N GLU A 82 -9.72 14.09 17.61
CA GLU A 82 -9.57 13.76 19.05
C GLU A 82 -8.66 14.73 19.84
N PHE A 83 -8.25 15.86 19.26
CA PHE A 83 -7.27 16.78 19.90
C PHE A 83 -7.73 18.25 20.07
N ASP A 84 -9.02 18.54 20.24
CA ASP A 84 -9.51 19.93 20.39
C ASP A 84 -10.46 20.22 21.59
N ASP A 85 -10.42 19.48 22.72
CA ASP A 85 -11.33 19.82 23.84
C ASP A 85 -10.76 19.80 25.28
N ASP A 86 -9.43 19.72 25.52
CA ASP A 86 -8.92 19.56 26.90
C ASP A 86 -7.72 20.46 27.31
N ILE A 87 -7.54 21.65 26.71
CA ILE A 87 -6.40 22.54 27.08
C ILE A 87 -6.80 23.92 27.65
N TYR A 88 -8.08 24.30 27.75
CA TYR A 88 -8.45 25.59 28.35
C TYR A 88 -9.68 25.55 29.24
N SER A 89 -9.52 25.05 30.47
CA SER A 89 -10.38 25.45 31.59
C SER A 89 -9.58 25.60 32.89
N GLU A 90 -8.67 26.57 32.90
CA GLU A 90 -8.24 27.22 34.15
C GLU A 90 -8.46 28.73 34.02
N GLU A 91 -9.65 29.20 34.40
CA GLU A 91 -9.84 30.50 35.10
C GLU A 91 -10.90 30.36 36.20
#